data_AF-A0A914E149-F1
#
_entry.id   AF-A0A914E149-F1
#
_cell.length_a   1.000
_cell.length_b   1.000
_cell.length_c   1.000
_cell.angle_alpha   90.00
_cell.angle_beta   90.00
_cell.angle_gamma   90.00
#
_symmetry.space_group_name_H-M   'P 1'
#
loop_
_entity.id
_entity.type
_entity.pdbx_description
1 polymer ?
#
loop_
_entity_poly.entity_id
_entity_poly.type
_entity_poly.pdbx_seq_one_letter_code
_entity_poly.pdbx_strand_id
1 'polypeptide(L)'
;MFKYRLCDFYNRGNGEVIRMILHYVGENFDDHRMFQEEWLVYKHNLAGSDDWESAQLDAIADFQKEFADSISTFLAVIEPESCEKEQMYQEIFILTDAYFTKIQEMLKESGFLGSQPTWVDFIMADHIDILHGFIPIFFDKYPAILAYKERVFNLPMIREYVKSRRNGNQRCNVTGRIF
;
A
#
# COMPACT_ATOMS: atom_id res chain seq x y z
N MET A 1 15.20 10.02 -25.32
CA MET A 1 14.69 9.08 -24.30
C MET A 1 14.31 9.92 -23.10
N PHE A 2 13.08 9.81 -22.61
CA PHE A 2 12.63 10.58 -21.44
C PHE A 2 13.37 10.11 -20.19
N LYS A 3 13.76 11.05 -19.33
CA LYS A 3 14.41 10.74 -18.05
C LYS A 3 13.41 10.23 -17.03
N TYR A 4 12.17 10.71 -17.11
CA TYR A 4 11.06 10.35 -16.22
C TYR A 4 9.86 9.90 -17.05
N ARG A 5 9.15 8.89 -16.56
CA ARG A 5 7.81 8.50 -17.02
C ARG A 5 6.86 8.64 -15.83
N LEU A 6 5.79 9.39 -16.02
CA LEU A 6 4.68 9.48 -15.07
C LEU A 6 3.55 8.59 -15.59
N CYS A 7 3.23 7.54 -14.84
CA CYS A 7 2.05 6.71 -15.10
C CYS A 7 0.99 7.05 -14.05
N ASP A 8 -0.13 7.62 -14.47
CA ASP A 8 -1.28 7.92 -13.62
C ASP A 8 -2.57 7.84 -14.43
N PHE A 9 -3.72 7.90 -13.77
CA PHE A 9 -5.00 7.95 -14.46
C PHE A 9 -5.18 9.25 -15.26
N TYR A 10 -6.10 9.23 -16.22
CA TYR A 10 -6.36 10.36 -17.13
C TYR A 10 -6.90 11.62 -16.42
N ASN A 11 -7.48 11.44 -15.24
CA ASN A 11 -7.93 12.46 -14.32
C ASN A 11 -6.74 13.20 -13.65
N ARG A 12 -7.00 14.41 -13.13
CA ARG A 12 -5.95 15.23 -12.51
C ARG A 12 -5.30 14.51 -11.31
N GLY A 13 -6.12 14.11 -10.33
CA GLY A 13 -5.68 13.28 -9.20
C GLY A 13 -4.39 13.75 -8.53
N ASN A 14 -3.64 12.81 -7.95
CA ASN A 14 -2.33 13.09 -7.35
C ASN A 14 -1.23 13.35 -8.40
N GLY A 15 -1.37 12.82 -9.63
CA GLY A 15 -0.39 13.04 -10.69
C GLY A 15 -0.33 14.48 -11.20
N GLU A 16 -1.41 15.27 -11.08
CA GLU A 16 -1.44 16.64 -11.60
C GLU A 16 -0.40 17.55 -10.93
N VAL A 17 -0.21 17.40 -9.61
CA VAL A 17 0.80 18.17 -8.87
C VAL A 17 2.19 17.88 -9.42
N ILE A 18 2.48 16.61 -9.73
CA ILE A 18 3.75 16.18 -10.32
C ILE A 18 3.92 16.77 -11.73
N ARG A 19 2.86 16.74 -12.56
CA ARG A 19 2.88 17.34 -13.91
C ARG A 19 3.16 18.84 -13.86
N MET A 20 2.51 19.57 -12.95
CA MET A 20 2.72 21.01 -12.77
C MET A 20 4.18 21.32 -12.42
N ILE A 21 4.78 20.55 -11.49
CA ILE A 21 6.17 20.74 -11.08
C ILE A 21 7.11 20.48 -12.25
N LEU A 22 6.94 19.37 -12.98
CA LEU A 22 7.80 19.02 -14.12
C LEU A 22 7.74 20.07 -15.24
N HIS A 23 6.56 20.58 -15.54
CA HIS A 23 6.41 21.69 -16.49
C HIS A 23 7.03 22.99 -15.97
N TYR A 24 6.84 23.33 -14.70
CA TYR A 24 7.39 24.56 -14.11
C TYR A 24 8.92 24.59 -14.18
N VAL A 25 9.58 23.45 -13.95
CA VAL A 25 11.05 23.34 -14.02
C VAL A 25 11.58 23.06 -15.43
N GLY A 26 10.70 22.98 -16.44
CA GLY A 26 11.08 22.74 -17.83
C GLY A 26 11.62 21.33 -18.12
N GLU A 27 11.33 20.34 -17.28
CA GLU A 27 11.78 18.97 -17.45
C GLU A 27 10.81 18.20 -18.37
N ASN A 28 11.34 17.62 -19.45
CA ASN A 28 10.55 16.77 -20.34
C ASN A 28 10.36 15.36 -19.76
N PHE A 29 9.14 14.85 -19.82
CA PHE A 29 8.78 13.54 -19.28
C PHE A 29 7.77 12.82 -20.19
N ASP A 30 7.68 11.51 -20.03
CA ASP A 30 6.67 10.65 -20.67
C ASP A 30 5.41 10.62 -19.80
N ASP A 31 4.37 11.38 -20.18
CA ASP A 31 3.07 11.41 -19.47
C ASP A 31 2.18 10.26 -19.96
N HIS A 32 2.39 9.07 -19.40
CA HIS A 32 1.62 7.88 -19.74
C HIS A 32 0.32 7.85 -18.94
N ARG A 33 -0.74 8.42 -19.52
CA ARG A 33 -2.07 8.43 -18.91
C ARG A 33 -2.83 7.16 -19.23
N MET A 34 -3.33 6.51 -18.20
CA MET A 34 -4.14 5.30 -18.35
C MET A 34 -5.61 5.59 -18.07
N PHE A 35 -6.48 4.99 -18.88
CA PHE A 35 -7.90 4.90 -18.57
C PHE A 35 -8.15 3.81 -17.52
N GLN A 36 -9.28 3.90 -16.81
CA GLN A 36 -9.64 2.93 -15.79
C GLN A 36 -9.77 1.52 -16.40
N GLU A 37 -10.22 1.43 -17.65
CA GLU A 37 -10.33 0.21 -18.45
C GLU A 37 -8.96 -0.39 -18.81
N GLU A 38 -7.93 0.44 -19.01
CA GLU A 38 -6.56 -0.05 -19.26
C GLU A 38 -5.95 -0.59 -17.96
N TRP A 39 -6.25 0.02 -16.82
CA TRP A 39 -5.94 -0.57 -15.51
C TRP A 39 -6.65 -1.92 -15.32
N LEU A 40 -7.91 -2.06 -15.75
CA LEU A 40 -8.63 -3.33 -15.71
C LEU A 40 -7.91 -4.42 -16.51
N VAL A 41 -7.21 -4.13 -17.60
CA VAL A 41 -6.42 -5.14 -18.36
C VAL A 41 -5.28 -5.72 -17.52
N TYR A 42 -4.54 -4.88 -16.80
CA TYR A 42 -3.50 -5.35 -15.87
C TYR A 42 -4.10 -6.07 -14.65
N LYS A 43 -5.24 -5.56 -14.18
CA LYS A 43 -6.01 -6.16 -13.08
C LYS A 43 -6.57 -7.53 -13.47
N HIS A 44 -7.02 -7.74 -14.72
CA HIS A 44 -7.77 -8.92 -15.15
C HIS A 44 -7.00 -10.22 -14.96
N ASN A 45 -5.67 -10.23 -15.18
CA ASN A 45 -4.85 -11.42 -14.93
C ASN A 45 -4.61 -11.70 -13.43
N LEU A 46 -5.01 -10.77 -12.57
CA LEU A 46 -4.86 -10.79 -11.13
C LEU A 46 -6.21 -10.60 -10.42
N ALA A 47 -7.34 -10.66 -11.13
CA ALA A 47 -8.68 -10.35 -10.63
C ALA A 47 -9.40 -11.57 -10.05
N GLY A 48 -8.66 -12.64 -9.72
CA GLY A 48 -9.24 -13.91 -9.30
C GLY A 48 -9.55 -14.84 -10.47
N SER A 49 -10.11 -16.00 -10.15
CA SER A 49 -10.40 -17.10 -11.07
C SER A 49 -11.71 -16.95 -11.84
N ASP A 50 -12.66 -16.18 -11.30
CA ASP A 50 -13.99 -15.96 -11.87
C ASP A 50 -14.58 -14.61 -11.39
N ASP A 51 -15.73 -14.23 -11.96
CA ASP A 51 -16.41 -12.97 -11.66
C ASP A 51 -16.79 -12.84 -10.17
N TRP A 52 -17.08 -13.97 -9.51
CA TRP A 52 -17.43 -13.96 -8.10
C TRP A 52 -16.21 -13.70 -7.22
N GLU A 53 -15.09 -14.36 -7.48
CA GLU A 53 -13.84 -14.08 -6.80
C GLU A 53 -13.38 -12.64 -7.06
N SER A 54 -13.55 -12.12 -8.29
CA SER A 54 -13.28 -10.71 -8.59
C SER A 54 -14.12 -9.77 -7.72
N ALA A 55 -15.42 -10.01 -7.57
CA ALA A 55 -16.29 -9.19 -6.73
C ALA A 55 -15.91 -9.26 -5.25
N GLN A 56 -15.49 -10.44 -4.77
CA GLN A 56 -14.97 -10.58 -3.40
C GLN A 56 -13.68 -9.78 -3.20
N LEU A 57 -12.77 -9.82 -4.16
CA LEU A 57 -11.52 -9.07 -4.14
C LEU A 57 -11.77 -7.55 -4.13
N ASP A 58 -12.74 -7.07 -4.93
CA ASP A 58 -13.15 -5.67 -4.92
C ASP A 58 -13.68 -5.24 -3.55
N ALA A 59 -14.55 -6.05 -2.93
CA ALA A 59 -15.05 -5.76 -1.59
C ALA A 59 -13.94 -5.73 -0.53
N ILE A 60 -12.91 -6.58 -0.64
CA ILE A 60 -11.76 -6.58 0.28
C ILE A 60 -10.91 -5.33 0.07
N ALA A 61 -10.73 -4.88 -1.16
CA ALA A 61 -9.99 -3.65 -1.46
C ALA A 61 -10.72 -2.39 -0.95
N ASP A 62 -12.05 -2.35 -1.08
CA ASP A 62 -12.85 -1.27 -0.49
C ASP A 62 -12.75 -1.26 1.04
N PHE A 63 -12.82 -2.44 1.67
CA PHE A 63 -12.61 -2.58 3.11
C PHE A 63 -11.21 -2.10 3.55
N GLN A 64 -10.16 -2.42 2.77
CA GLN A 64 -8.81 -1.91 3.02
C GLN A 64 -8.75 -0.38 2.94
N LYS A 65 -9.41 0.21 1.94
CA LYS A 65 -9.44 1.65 1.75
C LYS A 65 -10.16 2.36 2.90
N GLU A 66 -11.32 1.87 3.32
CA GLU A 66 -12.07 2.44 4.45
C GLU A 66 -11.23 2.44 5.74
N PHE A 67 -10.50 1.35 6.00
CA PHE A 67 -9.58 1.29 7.12
C PHE A 67 -8.41 2.28 6.98
N ALA A 68 -7.79 2.33 5.79
CA ALA A 68 -6.70 3.26 5.52
C ALA A 68 -7.11 4.74 5.70
N ASP A 69 -8.30 5.10 5.23
CA ASP A 69 -8.87 6.44 5.40
C ASP A 69 -9.11 6.73 6.89
N SER A 70 -9.62 5.75 7.65
CA SER A 70 -9.90 5.87 9.08
C SER A 70 -8.65 6.13 9.93
N ILE A 71 -7.52 5.47 9.59
CA ILE A 71 -6.27 5.61 10.35
C ILE A 71 -5.34 6.70 9.79
N SER A 72 -5.63 7.26 8.62
CA SER A 72 -4.79 8.27 7.95
C SER A 72 -4.55 9.51 8.81
N THR A 73 -5.60 10.02 9.47
CA THR A 73 -5.53 11.16 10.39
C THR A 73 -4.61 10.85 11.56
N PHE A 74 -4.70 9.64 12.13
CA PHE A 74 -3.82 9.20 13.22
C PHE A 74 -2.35 9.16 12.78
N LEU A 75 -2.07 8.54 11.62
CA LEU A 75 -0.69 8.46 11.10
C LEU A 75 -0.09 9.84 10.81
N ALA A 76 -0.92 10.82 10.43
CA ALA A 76 -0.47 12.19 10.15
C ALA A 76 -0.10 12.98 11.42
N VAL A 77 -0.62 12.62 12.59
CA VAL A 77 -0.48 13.40 13.83
C VAL A 77 0.27 12.65 14.94
N ILE A 78 0.88 11.50 14.64
CA ILE A 78 1.58 10.66 15.62
C ILE A 78 2.90 11.31 16.08
N GLU A 79 2.80 12.37 16.90
CA GLU A 79 3.92 13.06 17.56
C GLU A 79 4.11 12.57 19.02
N PRO A 80 5.24 12.88 19.70
CA PRO A 80 5.51 12.38 21.05
C PRO A 80 4.65 13.06 22.14
N GLU A 81 4.09 12.21 23.02
CA GLU A 81 3.55 12.41 24.38
C GLU A 81 2.53 13.52 24.67
N SER A 82 1.23 13.14 24.74
CA SER A 82 0.13 13.88 25.39
C SER A 82 -0.94 12.90 25.94
N CYS A 83 -1.82 13.32 26.85
CA CYS A 83 -2.89 12.47 27.40
C CYS A 83 -4.01 12.13 26.39
N GLU A 84 -4.14 12.92 25.32
CA GLU A 84 -5.05 12.63 24.20
C GLU A 84 -4.54 11.43 23.38
N LYS A 85 -3.23 11.13 23.48
CA LYS A 85 -2.58 10.02 22.80
C LYS A 85 -3.05 8.66 23.33
N GLU A 86 -3.19 8.45 24.65
CA GLU A 86 -3.63 7.13 25.14
C GLU A 86 -5.01 6.73 24.60
N GLN A 87 -5.95 7.68 24.52
CA GLN A 87 -7.29 7.43 23.96
C GLN A 87 -7.21 7.12 22.46
N MET A 88 -6.47 7.92 21.68
CA MET A 88 -6.28 7.67 20.25
C MET A 88 -5.62 6.30 19.99
N TYR A 89 -4.64 5.91 20.80
CA TYR A 89 -4.01 4.60 20.69
C TYR A 89 -4.97 3.45 21.01
N GLN A 90 -5.85 3.62 22.00
CA GLN A 90 -6.88 2.62 22.31
C GLN A 90 -7.88 2.48 21.17
N GLU A 91 -8.36 3.58 20.60
CA GLU A 91 -9.28 3.56 19.46
C GLU A 91 -8.65 2.91 18.23
N ILE A 92 -7.42 3.30 17.88
CA ILE A 92 -6.71 2.71 16.74
C ILE A 92 -6.36 1.26 17.02
N PHE A 93 -6.04 0.88 18.26
CA PHE A 93 -5.84 -0.51 18.62
C PHE A 93 -7.10 -1.33 18.36
N ILE A 94 -8.28 -0.87 18.82
CA ILE A 94 -9.56 -1.57 18.59
C ILE A 94 -9.85 -1.69 17.09
N LEU A 95 -9.67 -0.61 16.33
CA LEU A 95 -9.88 -0.61 14.87
C LEU A 95 -8.92 -1.58 14.17
N THR A 96 -7.64 -1.54 14.53
CA THR A 96 -6.60 -2.42 13.96
C THR A 96 -6.84 -3.89 14.34
N ASP A 97 -7.32 -4.14 15.55
CA ASP A 97 -7.65 -5.49 16.05
C ASP A 97 -8.77 -6.11 15.23
N ALA A 98 -9.86 -5.36 15.04
CA ALA A 98 -10.99 -5.78 14.22
C ALA A 98 -10.58 -5.98 12.76
N TYR A 99 -9.78 -5.07 12.21
CA TYR A 99 -9.28 -5.13 10.85
C TYR A 99 -8.43 -6.37 10.60
N PHE A 100 -7.38 -6.60 11.39
CA PHE A 100 -6.50 -7.76 11.22
C PHE A 100 -7.18 -9.09 11.50
N THR A 101 -8.07 -9.15 12.50
CA THR A 101 -8.93 -10.33 12.70
C THR A 101 -9.71 -10.63 11.42
N LYS A 102 -10.30 -9.60 10.81
CA LYS A 102 -11.09 -9.81 9.58
C LYS A 102 -10.25 -10.24 8.39
N ILE A 103 -9.06 -9.65 8.22
CA ILE A 103 -8.13 -10.07 7.16
C ILE A 103 -7.69 -11.53 7.37
N GLN A 104 -7.41 -11.96 8.60
CA GLN A 104 -7.07 -13.37 8.88
C GLN A 104 -8.21 -14.32 8.50
N GLU A 105 -9.46 -13.96 8.80
CA GLU A 105 -10.63 -14.77 8.41
C GLU A 105 -10.82 -14.86 6.89
N MET A 106 -10.38 -13.83 6.14
CA MET A 106 -10.51 -13.76 4.69
C MET A 106 -9.40 -14.53 3.94
N LEU A 107 -8.30 -14.89 4.62
CA LEU A 107 -7.21 -15.65 4.00
C LEU A 107 -7.71 -17.03 3.55
N LYS A 108 -7.47 -17.36 2.28
CA LYS A 108 -7.80 -18.67 1.73
C LYS A 108 -6.70 -19.69 2.04
N GLU A 109 -6.95 -20.97 1.72
CA GLU A 109 -5.96 -22.05 1.86
C GLU A 109 -4.70 -21.83 1.00
N SER A 110 -4.83 -21.07 -0.09
CA SER A 110 -3.69 -20.55 -0.88
C SER A 110 -2.72 -19.72 -0.03
N GLY A 111 -3.20 -19.20 1.10
CA GLY A 111 -2.62 -18.19 1.96
C GLY A 111 -2.45 -16.83 1.29
N PHE A 112 -3.29 -16.56 0.29
CA PHE A 112 -3.58 -15.24 -0.27
C PHE A 112 -5.06 -14.93 -0.05
N LEU A 113 -5.47 -13.69 -0.35
CA LEU A 113 -6.89 -13.29 -0.29
C LEU A 113 -7.70 -13.85 -1.47
N GLY A 114 -7.02 -14.15 -2.58
CA GLY A 114 -7.56 -14.91 -3.70
C GLY A 114 -7.10 -16.37 -3.71
N SER A 115 -7.64 -17.14 -4.66
CA SER A 115 -7.22 -18.52 -4.96
C SER A 115 -5.74 -18.64 -5.34
N GLN A 116 -5.16 -17.53 -5.81
CA GLN A 116 -3.76 -17.30 -6.16
C GLN A 116 -3.39 -15.85 -5.81
N PRO A 117 -2.13 -15.40 -5.93
CA PRO A 117 -1.78 -14.00 -5.72
C PRO A 117 -2.58 -13.05 -6.64
N THR A 118 -3.14 -12.00 -6.07
CA THR A 118 -3.99 -11.01 -6.75
C THR A 118 -3.50 -9.57 -6.54
N TRP A 119 -4.09 -8.63 -7.25
CA TRP A 119 -3.79 -7.21 -7.07
C TRP A 119 -4.12 -6.71 -5.65
N VAL A 120 -5.13 -7.31 -4.99
CA VAL A 120 -5.53 -6.98 -3.62
C VAL A 120 -4.43 -7.37 -2.65
N ASP A 121 -3.73 -8.48 -2.89
CA ASP A 121 -2.65 -8.92 -2.02
C ASP A 121 -1.49 -7.92 -1.99
N PHE A 122 -1.21 -7.27 -3.12
CA PHE A 122 -0.15 -6.26 -3.19
C PHE A 122 -0.51 -4.99 -2.42
N ILE A 123 -1.74 -4.50 -2.57
CA ILE A 123 -2.21 -3.31 -1.84
C ILE A 123 -2.25 -3.60 -0.34
N MET A 124 -2.79 -4.76 0.03
CA MET A 124 -2.88 -5.19 1.42
C MET A 124 -1.49 -5.33 2.06
N ALA A 125 -0.57 -6.04 1.41
CA ALA A 125 0.78 -6.25 1.95
C ALA A 125 1.56 -4.93 2.09
N ASP A 126 1.47 -4.01 1.12
CA ASP A 126 2.11 -2.70 1.22
C ASP A 126 1.52 -1.87 2.37
N HIS A 127 0.19 -1.88 2.51
CA HIS A 127 -0.50 -1.20 3.61
C HIS A 127 -0.07 -1.73 5.00
N ILE A 128 0.00 -3.05 5.14
CA ILE A 128 0.50 -3.72 6.35
C ILE A 128 1.97 -3.36 6.61
N ASP A 129 2.83 -3.31 5.59
CA ASP A 129 4.24 -2.95 5.74
C ASP A 129 4.41 -1.51 6.26
N ILE A 130 3.64 -0.57 5.72
CA ILE A 130 3.59 0.82 6.18
C ILE A 130 3.16 0.87 7.64
N LEU A 131 2.03 0.23 7.99
CA LEU A 131 1.53 0.23 9.36
C LEU A 131 2.50 -0.40 10.34
N HIS A 132 3.14 -1.51 9.97
CA HIS A 132 4.15 -2.15 10.80
C HIS A 132 5.35 -1.22 11.05
N GLY A 133 5.71 -0.36 10.09
CA GLY A 133 6.72 0.67 10.27
C GLY A 133 6.34 1.76 11.28
N PHE A 134 5.06 2.13 11.35
CA PHE A 134 4.57 3.18 12.27
C PHE A 134 4.22 2.66 13.67
N ILE A 135 3.61 1.47 13.76
CA ILE A 135 3.02 0.91 14.98
C ILE A 135 3.38 -0.58 15.14
N PRO A 136 4.67 -0.94 15.25
CA PRO A 136 5.12 -2.33 15.26
C PRO A 136 4.51 -3.15 16.41
N ILE A 137 4.28 -2.54 17.57
CA ILE A 137 3.73 -3.19 18.77
C ILE A 137 2.35 -3.82 18.55
N PHE A 138 1.56 -3.34 17.59
CA PHE A 138 0.24 -3.93 17.31
C PHE A 138 0.34 -5.28 16.61
N PHE A 139 1.47 -5.58 15.96
CA PHE A 139 1.63 -6.80 15.17
C PHE A 139 2.05 -8.02 15.99
N ASP A 140 2.43 -7.85 17.26
CA ASP A 140 2.80 -8.95 18.16
C ASP A 140 1.67 -9.98 18.34
N LYS A 141 0.41 -9.54 18.27
CA LYS A 141 -0.78 -10.41 18.31
C LYS A 141 -1.08 -11.10 16.97
N TYR A 142 -0.46 -10.66 15.88
CA TYR A 142 -0.84 -11.03 14.51
C TYR A 142 0.31 -11.66 13.69
N PRO A 143 0.96 -12.74 14.18
CA PRO A 143 2.05 -13.38 13.45
C PRO A 143 1.61 -13.94 12.09
N ALA A 144 0.33 -14.33 11.94
CA ALA A 144 -0.22 -14.79 10.66
C ALA A 144 -0.31 -13.65 9.63
N ILE A 145 -0.62 -12.42 10.06
CA ILE A 145 -0.65 -11.24 9.18
C ILE A 145 0.77 -10.89 8.73
N LEU A 146 1.75 -10.96 9.64
CA LEU A 146 3.15 -10.80 9.27
C LEU A 146 3.61 -11.88 8.28
N ALA A 147 3.25 -13.15 8.52
CA ALA A 147 3.57 -14.23 7.60
C ALA A 147 2.90 -14.07 6.23
N TYR A 148 1.66 -13.58 6.19
CA TYR A 148 0.97 -13.23 4.95
C TYR A 148 1.70 -12.12 4.19
N LYS A 149 2.05 -11.02 4.86
CA LYS A 149 2.85 -9.93 4.29
C LYS A 149 4.16 -10.46 3.68
N GLU A 150 4.93 -11.20 4.47
CA GLU A 150 6.19 -11.78 4.02
C GLU A 150 6.02 -12.72 2.83
N ARG A 151 4.91 -13.47 2.76
CA ARG A 151 4.61 -14.32 1.60
C ARG A 151 4.47 -13.51 0.32
N VAL A 152 3.76 -12.38 0.36
CA VAL A 152 3.59 -11.48 -0.79
C VAL A 152 4.93 -10.86 -1.19
N PHE A 153 5.71 -10.34 -0.22
CA PHE A 153 7.02 -9.74 -0.49
C PHE A 153 8.08 -10.75 -0.99
N ASN A 154 7.89 -12.05 -0.71
CA ASN A 154 8.78 -13.11 -1.19
C ASN A 154 8.42 -13.68 -2.57
N LEU A 155 7.34 -13.20 -3.22
CA LEU A 155 7.07 -13.55 -4.61
C LEU A 155 8.26 -13.12 -5.49
N PRO A 156 8.77 -13.97 -6.41
CA PRO A 156 10.08 -13.74 -7.06
C PRO A 156 10.24 -12.36 -7.68
N MET A 157 9.26 -11.91 -8.47
CA MET A 157 9.31 -10.61 -9.13
C MET A 157 9.23 -9.43 -8.15
N ILE A 158 8.42 -9.58 -7.08
CA ILE A 158 8.27 -8.55 -6.04
C ILE A 158 9.55 -8.45 -5.22
N ARG A 159 10.13 -9.59 -4.84
CA ARG A 159 11.38 -9.66 -4.08
C ARG A 159 12.53 -9.00 -4.83
N GLU A 160 12.67 -9.26 -6.13
CA GLU A 160 13.70 -8.61 -6.95
C GLU A 160 13.45 -7.10 -7.09
N TYR A 161 12.21 -6.67 -7.30
CA TYR A 161 11.86 -5.25 -7.30
C TYR A 161 12.24 -4.58 -5.97
N VAL A 162 11.87 -5.17 -4.84
CA VAL A 162 12.11 -4.62 -3.49
C VAL A 162 13.60 -4.51 -3.17
N LYS A 163 14.46 -5.40 -3.68
CA LYS A 163 15.92 -5.23 -3.57
C LYS A 163 16.44 -4.00 -4.32
N SER A 164 15.81 -3.64 -5.43
CA SER A 164 16.23 -2.54 -6.31
C SER A 164 15.55 -1.21 -6.00
N ARG A 165 14.44 -1.21 -5.27
CA ARG A 165 13.67 0.02 -4.96
C ARG A 165 14.46 0.91 -3.99
N ARG A 166 14.41 2.22 -4.22
CA ARG A 166 14.95 3.20 -3.24
C ARG A 166 14.02 3.23 -2.04
N ASN A 167 14.53 2.90 -0.85
CA ASN A 167 13.78 3.08 0.39
C ASN A 167 13.72 4.57 0.71
N GLY A 168 12.62 5.08 1.27
CA GLY A 168 12.46 6.51 1.62
C GLY A 168 13.55 7.07 2.55
N ASN A 169 14.28 6.19 3.27
CA ASN A 169 15.43 6.53 4.12
C ASN A 169 16.77 6.63 3.35
N GLN A 170 16.80 6.26 2.06
CA GLN A 170 17.92 6.54 1.16
C GLN A 170 17.74 7.92 0.55
N ARG A 171 17.64 8.97 1.37
CA ARG A 171 17.99 10.31 0.88
C ARG A 171 19.44 10.21 0.41
N CYS A 172 19.70 10.56 -0.84
CA CYS A 172 21.06 10.64 -1.35
C CYS A 172 21.92 11.41 -0.34
N ASN A 173 22.99 10.79 0.14
CA ASN A 173 24.09 11.45 0.84
C ASN A 173 24.75 12.45 -0.14
N VAL A 174 24.10 13.57 -0.43
CA VAL A 174 24.71 14.69 -1.16
C VAL A 174 25.35 15.68 -0.19
N THR A 175 25.11 15.54 1.11
CA THR A 175 25.83 16.29 2.15
C THR A 175 26.15 15.36 3.31
N GLY A 176 27.41 14.95 3.43
CA GLY A 176 27.89 14.06 4.48
C GLY A 176 27.77 14.67 5.88
N ARG A 177 26.60 14.54 6.51
CA ARG A 177 26.43 14.74 7.94
C ARG A 177 25.61 13.59 8.52
N ILE A 178 26.31 12.80 9.31
CA ILE A 178 25.79 11.79 10.22
C ILE A 178 25.14 12.55 11.38
N PHE A 179 23.88 12.22 11.68
CA PHE A 179 23.31 12.33 13.02
C PHE A 179 22.71 10.97 13.37
#